data_AF-A0A842T7W1-F1
#
_entry.id   AF-A0A842T7W1-F1
#
_cell.length_a   1.000
_cell.length_b   1.000
_cell.length_c   1.000
_cell.angle_alpha   90.00
_cell.angle_beta   90.00
_cell.angle_gamma   90.00
#
_symmetry.space_group_name_H-M   'P 1'
#
loop_
_entity.id
_entity.type
_entity.pdbx_description
1 polymer ?
#
loop_
_entity_poly.entity_id
_entity_poly.type
_entity_poly.pdbx_seq_one_letter_code
_entity_poly.pdbx_strand_id
1 'polypeptide(L)'
;MNNEDSDIVNIKRTIIDLGTKFTRLTLGDVNEKCKESKDIVLKVINQMIGDNEIYAKYFKSTQMIAFDQQANIDDIDNLMKTYQEWEKYEVERRYNFGLKV
;
A
#
# COMPACT_ATOMS: atom_id res chain seq x y z
N MET A 1 -20.52 -9.99 3.19
CA MET A 1 -19.33 -9.42 2.52
C MET A 1 -19.47 -9.77 1.05
N ASN A 2 -19.59 -8.75 0.20
CA ASN A 2 -19.73 -8.94 -1.24
C ASN A 2 -18.38 -9.40 -1.82
N ASN A 3 -18.39 -10.29 -2.81
CA ASN A 3 -17.16 -10.78 -3.46
C ASN A 3 -16.31 -9.62 -4.02
N GLU A 4 -16.95 -8.56 -4.54
CA GLU A 4 -16.28 -7.41 -5.15
C GLU A 4 -15.39 -6.61 -4.18
N ASP A 5 -15.75 -6.54 -2.90
CA ASP A 5 -14.95 -5.82 -1.89
C ASP A 5 -13.65 -6.57 -1.56
N SER A 6 -13.70 -7.91 -1.59
CA SER A 6 -12.54 -8.77 -1.35
C SER A 6 -11.50 -8.64 -2.47
N ASP A 7 -11.97 -8.54 -3.71
CA ASP A 7 -11.08 -8.48 -4.88
C ASP A 7 -10.34 -7.15 -4.94
N ILE A 8 -11.01 -6.03 -4.65
CA ILE A 8 -10.35 -4.70 -4.58
C ILE A 8 -9.29 -4.68 -3.47
N VAL A 9 -9.57 -5.25 -2.29
CA VAL A 9 -8.58 -5.31 -1.20
C VAL A 9 -7.34 -6.10 -1.61
N ASN A 10 -7.52 -7.22 -2.33
CA ASN A 10 -6.40 -8.02 -2.83
C ASN A 10 -5.58 -7.27 -3.89
N ILE A 11 -6.23 -6.54 -4.79
CA ILE A 11 -5.56 -5.69 -5.78
C ILE A 11 -4.72 -4.63 -5.07
N LYS A 12 -5.32 -3.88 -4.13
CA LYS A 12 -4.62 -2.83 -3.36
C LYS A 12 -3.39 -3.38 -2.64
N ARG A 13 -3.55 -4.51 -1.93
CA ARG A 13 -2.45 -5.18 -1.24
C ARG A 13 -1.33 -5.57 -2.20
N THR A 14 -1.68 -6.11 -3.36
CA THR A 14 -0.70 -6.48 -4.38
C THR A 14 0.05 -5.26 -4.91
N ILE A 15 -0.66 -4.15 -5.18
CA ILE A 15 -0.04 -2.92 -5.67
C ILE A 15 0.94 -2.32 -4.64
N ILE A 16 0.59 -2.30 -3.35
CA ILE A 16 1.49 -1.84 -2.28
C ILE A 16 2.77 -2.70 -2.25
N ASP A 17 2.62 -4.02 -2.30
CA ASP A 17 3.77 -4.95 -2.34
C ASP A 17 4.65 -4.72 -3.57
N LEU A 18 4.07 -4.42 -4.72
CA LEU A 18 4.82 -4.11 -5.93
C LEU A 18 5.52 -2.74 -5.85
N GLY A 19 4.85 -1.73 -5.29
CA GLY A 19 5.38 -0.38 -5.14
C GLY A 19 6.60 -0.28 -4.21
N THR A 20 6.77 -1.25 -3.29
CA THR A 20 7.95 -1.34 -2.43
C THR A 20 9.09 -2.17 -3.05
N LYS A 21 8.82 -2.97 -4.10
CA LYS A 21 9.80 -3.90 -4.69
C LYS A 21 10.32 -3.48 -6.06
N PHE A 22 9.53 -2.72 -6.81
CA PHE A 22 9.83 -2.38 -8.20
C PHE A 22 9.73 -0.88 -8.42
N THR A 23 10.64 -0.33 -9.21
CA THR A 23 10.60 1.09 -9.62
C THR A 23 9.68 1.30 -10.82
N ARG A 24 9.52 0.29 -11.69
CA ARG A 24 8.67 0.35 -12.88
C ARG A 24 8.06 -1.01 -13.20
N LEU A 25 6.79 -1.02 -13.58
CA LEU A 25 6.10 -2.20 -14.12
C LEU A 25 5.16 -1.78 -15.25
N THR A 26 4.88 -2.67 -16.18
CA THR A 26 3.79 -2.44 -17.13
C THR A 26 2.45 -2.76 -16.47
N LEU A 27 1.37 -2.17 -16.96
CA LEU A 27 0.01 -2.53 -16.54
C LEU A 27 -0.29 -4.02 -16.81
N GLY A 28 0.37 -4.61 -17.82
CA GLY A 28 0.33 -6.05 -18.09
C GLY A 28 0.87 -6.89 -16.94
N ASP A 29 2.06 -6.56 -16.46
CA ASP A 29 2.70 -7.28 -15.36
C ASP A 29 1.87 -7.18 -14.07
N VAL A 30 1.32 -5.98 -13.81
CA VAL A 30 0.51 -5.75 -12.61
C VAL A 30 -0.81 -6.51 -12.68
N ASN A 31 -1.51 -6.49 -13.83
CA ASN A 31 -2.80 -7.17 -13.93
C ASN A 31 -2.67 -8.70 -13.89
N GLU A 32 -1.58 -9.27 -14.44
CA GLU A 32 -1.27 -10.70 -14.30
C GLU A 32 -1.09 -11.09 -12.83
N LYS A 33 -0.33 -10.29 -12.06
CA LYS A 33 -0.12 -10.54 -10.63
C LYS A 33 -1.40 -10.38 -9.81
N CYS A 34 -2.25 -9.41 -10.17
CA CYS A 34 -3.55 -9.22 -9.52
C CYS A 34 -4.56 -10.29 -9.91
N LYS A 35 -4.33 -11.05 -10.99
CA LYS A 35 -5.27 -11.99 -11.62
C LYS A 35 -6.61 -11.36 -11.98
N GLU A 36 -6.54 -10.10 -12.42
CA GLU A 36 -7.70 -9.25 -12.67
C GLU A 36 -7.59 -8.52 -14.00
N SER A 37 -8.72 -7.96 -14.46
CA SER A 37 -8.75 -7.21 -15.73
C SER A 37 -7.91 -5.92 -15.64
N LYS A 38 -7.29 -5.53 -16.76
CA LYS A 38 -6.52 -4.29 -16.85
C LYS A 38 -7.34 -3.06 -16.48
N ASP A 39 -8.62 -3.04 -16.81
CA ASP A 39 -9.50 -1.90 -16.55
C ASP A 39 -9.78 -1.72 -15.06
N ILE A 40 -10.07 -2.81 -14.34
CA ILE A 40 -10.27 -2.79 -12.89
C ILE A 40 -8.97 -2.40 -12.19
N VAL A 41 -7.85 -3.04 -12.56
CA VAL A 41 -6.54 -2.77 -11.97
C VAL A 41 -6.12 -1.32 -12.20
N LEU A 42 -6.29 -0.78 -13.42
CA LEU A 42 -5.97 0.61 -13.72
C LEU A 42 -6.86 1.59 -12.94
N LYS A 43 -8.15 1.29 -12.78
CA LYS A 43 -9.05 2.10 -11.96
C LYS A 43 -8.57 2.16 -10.52
N VAL A 44 -8.20 1.02 -9.93
CA VAL A 44 -7.69 0.94 -8.56
C VAL A 44 -6.36 1.67 -8.42
N ILE A 45 -5.42 1.49 -9.35
CA ILE A 45 -4.13 2.21 -9.33
C ILE A 45 -4.34 3.72 -9.34
N ASN A 46 -5.17 4.24 -10.25
CA ASN A 46 -5.42 5.67 -10.34
C ASN A 46 -6.09 6.20 -9.08
N GLN A 47 -7.00 5.44 -8.49
CA GLN A 47 -7.61 5.78 -7.20
C GLN A 47 -6.56 5.83 -6.09
N MET A 48 -5.72 4.80 -5.95
CA MET A 48 -4.67 4.75 -4.92
C MET A 48 -3.66 5.89 -5.06
N ILE A 49 -3.30 6.29 -6.29
CA ILE A 49 -2.45 7.47 -6.53
C ILE A 49 -3.18 8.75 -6.11
N GLY A 50 -4.47 8.89 -6.46
CA GLY A 50 -5.26 10.07 -6.10
C GLY A 50 -5.49 10.20 -4.60
N ASP A 51 -5.66 9.08 -3.91
CA ASP A 51 -5.86 9.00 -2.46
C ASP A 51 -4.53 9.06 -1.67
N ASN A 52 -3.39 9.16 -2.37
CA ASN A 52 -2.02 9.07 -1.82
C ASN A 52 -1.76 7.78 -1.02
N GLU A 53 -2.44 6.68 -1.35
CA GLU A 53 -2.15 5.35 -0.79
C GLU A 53 -0.84 4.77 -1.35
N ILE A 54 -0.43 5.21 -2.54
CA ILE A 54 0.84 4.87 -3.17
C ILE A 54 1.43 6.08 -3.90
N TYR A 55 2.76 6.14 -3.94
CA TYR A 55 3.51 7.09 -4.74
C TYR A 55 3.87 6.46 -6.07
N ALA A 56 3.13 6.83 -7.13
CA ALA A 56 3.38 6.34 -8.48
C ALA A 56 2.87 7.31 -9.55
N LYS A 57 3.34 7.11 -10.78
CA LYS A 57 2.85 7.79 -11.99
C LYS A 57 2.52 6.78 -13.07
N TYR A 58 1.30 6.87 -13.61
CA TYR A 58 0.88 6.09 -14.76
C TYR A 58 1.13 6.85 -16.08
N PHE A 59 1.77 6.18 -17.03
CA PHE A 59 2.04 6.68 -18.38
C PHE A 59 1.16 5.96 -19.40
N LYS A 60 0.08 6.61 -19.83
CA LYS A 60 -0.92 6.02 -20.72
C LYS A 60 -0.36 5.54 -22.07
N SER A 61 0.60 6.27 -22.64
CA SER A 61 1.18 5.95 -23.97
C SER A 61 1.96 4.62 -23.97
N THR A 62 2.63 4.30 -22.86
CA THR A 62 3.43 3.07 -22.72
C THR A 62 2.78 2.02 -21.82
N GLN A 63 1.60 2.34 -21.25
CA GLN A 63 0.96 1.58 -20.18
C GLN A 63 1.90 1.25 -19.00
N MET A 64 2.84 2.14 -18.71
CA MET A 64 3.84 1.93 -17.65
C MET A 64 3.42 2.62 -16.36
N ILE A 65 3.69 1.98 -15.24
CA ILE A 65 3.54 2.52 -13.89
C ILE A 65 4.94 2.70 -13.34
N ALA A 66 5.33 3.92 -13.03
CA ALA A 66 6.59 4.22 -12.34
C ALA A 66 6.29 4.50 -10.88
N PHE A 67 6.81 3.66 -10.00
CA PHE A 67 6.68 3.81 -8.55
C PHE A 67 7.84 4.65 -8.02
N ASP A 68 7.53 5.54 -7.08
CA ASP A 68 8.56 6.08 -6.19
C ASP A 68 8.79 5.07 -5.06
N GLN A 69 9.68 4.13 -5.31
CA GLN A 69 9.91 2.99 -4.42
C GLN A 69 10.32 3.43 -3.02
N GLN A 70 11.19 4.44 -2.90
CA GLN A 70 11.67 4.90 -1.61
C GLN A 70 10.55 5.60 -0.84
N ALA A 71 9.76 6.46 -1.48
CA ALA A 71 8.61 7.09 -0.82
C ALA A 71 7.59 6.06 -0.30
N ASN A 72 7.33 5.00 -1.08
CA ASN A 72 6.44 3.91 -0.63
C ASN A 72 7.01 3.14 0.57
N ILE A 73 8.33 2.90 0.62
CA ILE A 73 8.99 2.24 1.76
C ILE A 73 8.97 3.15 2.99
N ASP A 74 9.31 4.42 2.81
CA ASP A 74 9.40 5.40 3.89
C ASP A 74 8.04 5.58 4.59
N ASP A 75 6.94 5.62 3.84
CA ASP A 75 5.59 5.74 4.42
C ASP A 75 5.23 4.51 5.27
N ILE A 76 5.58 3.30 4.83
CA ILE A 76 5.36 2.08 5.61
C ILE A 76 6.22 2.11 6.88
N ASP A 77 7.49 2.51 6.78
CA ASP A 77 8.39 2.60 7.93
C ASP A 77 7.92 3.67 8.93
N ASN A 78 7.43 4.81 8.46
CA ASN A 78 6.88 5.88 9.30
C ASN A 78 5.60 5.44 10.02
N LEU A 79 4.73 4.69 9.33
CA LEU A 79 3.55 4.09 9.94
C LEU A 79 3.94 3.11 11.05
N MET A 80 4.90 2.23 10.78
CA MET A 80 5.39 1.26 11.76
C MET A 80 6.05 1.92 12.98
N LYS A 81 6.85 2.98 12.77
CA LYS A 81 7.43 3.76 13.87
C LYS A 81 6.35 4.37 14.76
N THR A 82 5.30 4.94 14.17
CA THR A 82 4.18 5.53 14.91
C THR A 82 3.51 4.49 15.82
N TYR A 83 3.28 3.28 15.32
CA TYR A 83 2.73 2.19 16.13
C TYR A 83 3.67 1.77 17.28
N GLN A 84 4.97 1.64 17.01
CA GLN A 84 5.97 1.30 18.03
C GLN A 84 6.03 2.36 19.13
N GLU A 85 5.92 3.64 18.77
CA GLU A 85 5.86 4.74 19.74
C GLU A 85 4.61 4.63 20.63
N TRP A 86 3.44 4.38 20.04
CA TRP A 86 2.20 4.23 20.81
C TRP A 86 2.23 3.02 21.76
N GLU A 87 2.78 1.90 21.32
CA GLU A 87 2.98 0.72 22.17
C GLU A 87 3.89 1.03 23.35
N LYS A 88 5.02 1.72 23.09
CA LYS A 88 5.94 2.16 24.14
C LYS A 88 5.25 3.09 25.15
N TYR A 89 4.49 4.08 24.68
CA TYR A 89 3.72 4.97 25.56
C TYR A 89 2.68 4.24 26.40
N GLU A 90 2.00 3.24 25.84
CA GLU A 90 1.02 2.43 26.59
C GLU A 90 1.71 1.61 27.69
N VAL A 91 2.84 0.98 27.35
CA VAL A 91 3.66 0.23 28.31
C VAL A 91 4.14 1.14 29.43
N GLU A 92 4.73 2.30 29.10
CA GLU A 92 5.20 3.28 30.09
C GLU A 92 4.07 3.78 30.99
N ARG A 93 2.87 4.03 30.43
CA ARG A 93 1.67 4.41 31.20
C ARG A 93 1.28 3.30 32.18
N ARG A 94 1.24 2.04 31.74
CA ARG A 94 0.89 0.90 32.63
C ARG A 94 1.88 0.76 33.79
N TYR A 95 3.18 0.92 33.54
CA TYR A 95 4.21 0.88 34.58
C TYR A 95 4.14 2.07 35.55
N ASN A 96 3.92 3.30 35.06
CA ASN A 96 3.90 4.50 35.89
C ASN A 96 2.63 4.66 36.76
N PHE A 97 1.52 4.00 36.39
CA PHE A 97 0.26 4.08 37.15
C PHE A 97 -0.05 2.82 38.00
N GLY A 98 0.90 1.91 38.17
CA GLY A 98 0.83 0.87 39.21
C GLY A 98 -0.23 -0.23 39.01
N LEU A 99 -0.76 -0.42 37.78
CA LEU A 99 -1.56 -1.61 37.47
C LEU A 99 -0.61 -2.80 37.29
N LYS A 100 -0.33 -3.50 38.39
CA LYS A 100 0.33 -4.81 38.35
C LYS A 100 -0.56 -5.80 37.57
N VAL A 101 0.07 -6.45 36.58
CA VAL A 101 -0.40 -7.73 36.00
C VAL A 101 -0.59 -8.79 37.08
#